data_AF-A0AAV6YQM9-F1
#
_entry.id   AF-A0AAV6YQM9-F1
#
_cell.length_a   1.000
_cell.length_b   1.000
_cell.length_c   1.000
_cell.angle_alpha   90.00
_cell.angle_beta   90.00
_cell.angle_gamma   90.00
#
_symmetry.space_group_name_H-M   'P 1'
#
loop_
_entity.id
_entity.type
_entity.pdbx_description
1 polymer ?
#
loop_
_entity_poly.entity_id
_entity_poly.type
_entity_poly.pdbx_seq_one_letter_code
_entity_poly.pdbx_strand_id
1 'polypeptide(L)'
;QVFPGLIAMRKICNHPDLFTGGTKILKGTKDEDIEEGEQFGYWKRSGKMIVVESLLKIWHRQGHRVLLFTQSRQMLQILEAFVLNIGYTYLKMDGTTTVASRQPLITKFNESWRFGSESHRSQ
;
A
#
# COMPACT_ATOMS: atom_id res chain seq x y z
N GLN A 1 19.54 6.15 -22.54
CA GLN A 1 18.22 6.76 -22.80
C GLN A 1 17.17 5.86 -22.18
N VAL A 2 16.39 6.32 -21.20
CA VAL A 2 15.31 5.51 -20.60
C VAL A 2 14.10 5.61 -21.52
N PHE A 3 13.61 4.49 -22.04
CA PHE A 3 12.47 4.44 -22.96
C PHE A 3 11.19 4.92 -22.26
N PRO A 4 10.62 6.09 -22.62
CA PRO A 4 9.42 6.64 -21.96
C PRO A 4 8.22 5.69 -22.02
N GLY A 5 8.09 4.93 -23.12
CA GLY A 5 7.07 3.89 -23.26
C GLY A 5 7.20 2.78 -22.22
N LEU A 6 8.42 2.37 -21.86
CA LEU A 6 8.64 1.36 -20.83
C LEU A 6 8.25 1.87 -19.43
N ILE A 7 8.52 3.16 -19.13
CA ILE A 7 8.07 3.78 -17.89
C ILE A 7 6.53 3.82 -17.83
N ALA A 8 5.88 4.22 -18.93
CA ALA A 8 4.42 4.26 -19.03
C ALA A 8 3.79 2.88 -18.82
N MET A 9 4.30 1.84 -19.49
CA MET A 9 3.83 0.46 -19.32
C MET A 9 4.01 -0.02 -17.87
N ARG A 10 5.16 0.26 -17.24
CA ARG A 10 5.38 -0.08 -15.82
C ARG A 10 4.38 0.60 -14.89
N LYS A 11 3.98 1.84 -15.18
CA LYS A 11 2.95 2.55 -14.40
C LYS A 11 1.59 1.89 -14.56
N ILE A 12 1.14 1.68 -15.81
CA ILE A 12 -0.16 1.07 -16.13
C ILE A 12 -0.29 -0.32 -15.48
N CYS A 13 0.75 -1.15 -15.56
CA CYS A 13 0.74 -2.49 -14.95
C CYS A 13 0.65 -2.49 -13.42
N ASN A 14 1.06 -1.41 -12.75
CA ASN A 14 0.93 -1.29 -11.30
C ASN A 14 -0.45 -0.73 -10.90
N HIS A 15 -0.83 0.40 -11.50
CA HIS A 15 -2.15 1.00 -11.31
C HIS A 15 -2.43 2.00 -12.46
N PRO A 16 -3.63 1.99 -13.08
CA PRO A 16 -3.95 2.90 -14.20
C PRO A 16 -3.73 4.38 -13.84
N ASP A 17 -4.12 4.79 -12.63
CA ASP A 17 -3.98 6.17 -12.16
C ASP A 17 -2.54 6.70 -12.11
N LEU A 18 -1.54 5.82 -11.96
CA LEU A 18 -0.13 6.24 -11.99
C LEU A 18 0.28 6.78 -13.37
N PHE A 19 -0.46 6.38 -14.41
CA PHE A 19 -0.29 6.86 -15.77
C PHE A 19 -1.29 7.97 -16.11
N THR A 20 -2.58 7.79 -15.81
CA THR A 20 -3.64 8.73 -16.21
C THR A 20 -3.72 9.98 -15.32
N GLY A 21 -3.17 9.92 -14.11
CA GLY A 21 -3.36 10.94 -13.08
C GLY A 21 -4.65 10.76 -12.27
N GLY A 22 -5.38 9.67 -12.48
CA GLY A 22 -6.67 9.39 -11.82
C GLY A 22 -7.86 10.11 -12.46
N THR A 23 -8.99 10.08 -11.79
CA THR A 23 -10.22 10.76 -12.22
C THR A 23 -10.00 12.27 -12.21
N LYS A 24 -10.45 12.97 -13.26
CA LYS A 24 -10.37 14.44 -13.33
C LYS A 24 -11.47 15.06 -12.47
N ILE A 25 -11.22 15.12 -11.17
CA ILE A 25 -12.13 15.75 -10.22
C ILE A 25 -12.07 17.27 -10.42
N LEU A 26 -13.23 17.93 -10.40
CA LEU A 26 -13.32 19.37 -10.61
C LEU A 26 -12.52 20.09 -9.51
N LYS A 27 -11.62 21.00 -9.91
CA LYS A 27 -10.83 21.82 -8.98
C LYS A 27 -11.79 22.61 -8.08
N GLY A 28 -11.84 22.27 -6.80
CA GLY A 28 -12.72 22.89 -5.80
C GLY A 28 -13.62 21.90 -5.05
N THR A 29 -13.72 20.66 -5.52
CA THR A 29 -14.37 19.56 -4.79
C THR A 29 -13.54 19.24 -3.55
N LYS A 30 -14.16 19.21 -2.36
CA LYS A 30 -13.45 18.80 -1.14
C LYS A 30 -13.22 17.29 -1.19
N ASP A 31 -12.16 16.81 -0.52
CA ASP A 31 -11.87 15.38 -0.46
C ASP A 31 -13.03 14.55 0.14
N GLU A 32 -13.82 15.16 1.02
CA GLU A 32 -15.00 14.53 1.64
C GLU A 32 -16.17 14.31 0.67
N ASP A 33 -16.23 15.09 -0.41
CA ASP A 33 -17.30 15.03 -1.41
C ASP A 33 -16.97 14.06 -2.56
N ILE A 34 -15.76 13.49 -2.57
CA ILE A 34 -15.29 12.57 -3.61
C ILE A 34 -15.81 11.17 -3.29
N GLU A 35 -16.55 10.56 -4.22
CA GLU A 35 -16.95 9.17 -4.10
C GLU A 35 -15.72 8.26 -3.98
N GLU A 36 -15.78 7.26 -3.10
CA GLU A 36 -14.65 6.35 -2.82
C GLU A 36 -14.07 5.71 -4.10
N GLY A 37 -14.92 5.42 -5.09
CA GLY A 37 -14.51 4.86 -6.38
C GLY A 37 -13.71 5.82 -7.26
N GLU A 38 -13.88 7.13 -7.07
CA GLU A 38 -13.28 8.19 -7.87
C GLU A 38 -11.94 8.68 -7.32
N GLN A 39 -11.65 8.41 -6.04
CA GLN A 39 -10.39 8.80 -5.41
C GLN A 39 -9.18 8.22 -6.15
N PHE A 40 -8.14 9.04 -6.32
CA PHE A 40 -6.89 8.60 -6.93
C PHE A 40 -6.36 7.32 -6.26
N GLY A 41 -6.04 6.31 -7.07
CA GLY A 41 -5.48 5.06 -6.57
C GLY A 41 -6.52 4.07 -6.06
N TYR A 42 -7.81 4.22 -6.40
CA TYR A 42 -8.84 3.28 -5.97
C TYR A 42 -8.48 1.85 -6.37
N TRP A 43 -8.24 1.00 -5.37
CA TRP A 43 -7.59 -0.29 -5.53
C TRP A 43 -8.35 -1.24 -6.49
N LYS A 44 -9.68 -1.15 -6.56
CA LYS A 44 -10.48 -2.00 -7.47
C LYS A 44 -10.26 -1.67 -8.95
N ARG A 45 -9.59 -0.56 -9.29
CA ARG A 45 -9.19 -0.24 -10.68
C ARG A 45 -7.92 -0.97 -11.13
N SER A 46 -7.19 -1.63 -10.23
CA SER A 46 -5.98 -2.39 -10.57
C SER A 46 -6.18 -3.88 -10.31
N GLY A 47 -6.05 -4.70 -11.36
CA GLY A 47 -6.10 -6.16 -11.23
C GLY A 47 -5.04 -6.72 -10.29
N LYS A 48 -3.85 -6.10 -10.24
CA LYS A 48 -2.79 -6.44 -9.29
C LYS A 48 -3.23 -6.18 -7.85
N MET A 49 -3.91 -5.06 -7.60
CA MET A 49 -4.40 -4.70 -6.27
C MET A 49 -5.55 -5.61 -5.82
N ILE A 50 -6.44 -6.02 -6.72
CA ILE A 50 -7.49 -7.01 -6.43
C ILE A 50 -6.88 -8.34 -5.94
N VAL A 51 -5.80 -8.80 -6.60
CA VAL A 51 -5.08 -10.01 -6.18
C VAL A 51 -4.39 -9.79 -4.83
N VAL A 52 -3.75 -8.64 -4.61
CA VAL A 52 -3.15 -8.30 -3.31
C VAL A 52 -4.19 -8.32 -2.20
N GLU A 53 -5.40 -7.80 -2.42
CA GLU A 53 -6.50 -7.85 -1.44
C GLU A 53 -6.88 -9.28 -1.05
N SER A 54 -7.00 -10.16 -2.05
CA SER A 54 -7.31 -11.57 -1.83
C SER A 54 -6.21 -12.28 -1.03
N LEU A 55 -4.94 -12.01 -1.36
CA LEU A 55 -3.78 -12.59 -0.67
C LEU A 55 -3.69 -12.09 0.77
N LEU A 56 -3.83 -10.78 1.00
CA LEU A 56 -3.78 -10.21 2.34
C LEU A 56 -4.91 -10.75 3.23
N LYS A 57 -6.13 -10.94 2.71
CA LYS A 57 -7.22 -11.58 3.48
C LYS A 57 -6.89 -13.00 3.91
N ILE A 58 -6.26 -13.79 3.05
CA ILE A 58 -5.84 -15.16 3.38
C ILE A 58 -4.75 -15.12 4.45
N TRP A 59 -3.70 -14.34 4.23
CA TRP A 59 -2.56 -14.24 5.12
C TRP A 59 -2.91 -13.62 6.47
N HIS A 60 -3.84 -12.67 6.52
CA HIS A 60 -4.35 -12.10 7.75
C HIS A 60 -5.09 -13.14 8.59
N ARG A 61 -5.96 -13.96 7.97
CA ARG A 61 -6.63 -15.09 8.65
C ARG A 61 -5.65 -16.13 9.18
N GLN A 62 -4.51 -16.30 8.52
CA GLN A 62 -3.43 -17.21 8.93
C GLN A 62 -2.46 -16.59 9.96
N GLY A 63 -2.64 -15.32 10.34
CA GLY A 63 -1.76 -14.63 11.28
C GLY A 63 -0.37 -14.30 10.71
N HIS A 64 -0.22 -14.24 9.39
CA HIS A 64 1.05 -13.88 8.74
C HIS A 64 1.28 -12.37 8.74
N ARG A 65 2.56 -11.99 8.82
CA ARG A 65 3.03 -10.62 8.56
C ARG A 65 3.53 -10.51 7.13
N VAL A 66 3.23 -9.40 6.47
CA VAL A 66 3.51 -9.21 5.05
C VAL A 66 4.39 -7.98 4.85
N LEU A 67 5.42 -8.11 4.02
CA LEU A 67 6.22 -7.00 3.54
C LEU A 67 5.84 -6.70 2.09
N LEU A 68 5.38 -5.48 1.83
CA LEU A 68 5.02 -5.02 0.49
C LEU A 68 6.12 -4.10 -0.03
N PHE A 69 6.72 -4.47 -1.17
CA PHE A 69 7.75 -3.69 -1.83
C PHE A 69 7.21 -3.07 -3.12
N THR A 70 7.58 -1.82 -3.37
CA THR A 70 7.29 -1.13 -4.62
C THR A 70 8.48 -0.26 -5.03
N GLN A 71 8.65 -0.09 -6.34
CA GLN A 71 9.71 0.75 -6.89
C GLN A 71 9.38 2.26 -6.76
N SER A 72 8.09 2.64 -6.71
CA SER A 72 7.68 4.05 -6.74
C SER A 72 6.95 4.48 -5.47
N ARG A 73 7.24 5.70 -5.01
CA ARG A 73 6.56 6.33 -3.87
C ARG A 73 5.07 6.57 -4.15
N GLN A 74 4.70 6.89 -5.40
CA GLN A 74 3.29 7.05 -5.77
C GLN A 74 2.50 5.76 -5.58
N MET A 75 3.08 4.59 -5.95
CA MET A 75 2.43 3.31 -5.67
C MET A 75 2.39 3.00 -4.17
N LEU A 76 3.38 3.46 -3.39
CA LEU A 76 3.36 3.32 -1.94
C LEU A 76 2.20 4.10 -1.30
N GLN A 77 1.86 5.28 -1.82
CA GLN A 77 0.68 6.05 -1.40
C GLN A 77 -0.63 5.30 -1.69
N ILE A 78 -0.72 4.66 -2.87
CA ILE A 78 -1.87 3.81 -3.23
C ILE A 78 -2.00 2.64 -2.26
N LEU A 79 -0.88 1.95 -1.96
CA LEU A 79 -0.87 0.84 -1.01
C LEU A 79 -1.25 1.30 0.41
N GLU A 80 -0.79 2.47 0.84
CA GLU A 80 -1.12 3.07 2.13
C GLU A 80 -2.61 3.36 2.27
N ALA A 81 -3.22 4.04 1.29
CA ALA A 81 -4.66 4.30 1.27
C ALA A 81 -5.46 2.99 1.28
N PHE A 82 -5.01 1.99 0.54
CA PHE A 82 -5.62 0.67 0.48
C PHE A 82 -5.57 -0.10 1.81
N VAL A 83 -4.42 -0.18 2.48
CA VAL A 83 -4.34 -0.90 3.78
C VAL A 83 -5.12 -0.18 4.88
N LEU A 84 -5.17 1.16 4.83
CA LEU A 84 -6.02 1.98 5.70
C LEU A 84 -7.51 1.69 5.48
N ASN A 85 -7.95 1.65 4.22
CA ASN A 85 -9.34 1.36 3.85
C ASN A 85 -9.81 -0.02 4.34
N ILE A 86 -8.93 -1.03 4.31
CA ILE A 86 -9.24 -2.38 4.81
C ILE A 86 -9.11 -2.50 6.34
N GLY A 87 -8.46 -1.53 7.00
CA GLY A 87 -8.27 -1.53 8.45
C GLY A 87 -7.08 -2.35 8.94
N TYR A 88 -6.04 -2.53 8.11
CA TYR A 88 -4.80 -3.19 8.52
C TYR A 88 -3.82 -2.21 9.17
N THR A 89 -3.16 -2.67 10.23
CA THR A 89 -2.03 -1.95 10.82
C THR A 89 -0.81 -2.09 9.92
N TYR A 90 -0.08 -0.99 9.70
CA TYR A 90 1.09 -0.98 8.84
C TYR A 90 2.20 -0.07 9.38
N LEU A 91 3.40 -0.28 8.84
CA LEU A 91 4.53 0.63 8.99
C LEU A 91 5.02 0.98 7.59
N LYS A 92 5.39 2.25 7.39
CA LYS A 92 5.87 2.75 6.10
C LYS A 92 7.33 3.16 6.22
N MET A 93 8.14 2.71 5.27
CA MET A 93 9.52 3.15 5.09
C MET A 93 9.75 3.46 3.61
N ASP A 94 10.27 4.65 3.33
CA ASP A 94 10.56 5.10 1.97
C ASP A 94 11.87 5.90 1.89
N GLY A 95 12.16 6.48 0.71
CA GLY A 95 13.37 7.27 0.50
C GLY A 95 13.47 8.55 1.33
N THR A 96 12.37 9.02 1.92
CA THR A 96 12.35 10.20 2.81
C THR A 96 12.54 9.82 4.28
N THR A 97 12.47 8.53 4.60
CA THR A 97 12.73 8.04 5.96
C THR A 97 14.22 8.17 6.28
N THR A 98 14.53 9.01 7.29
CA THR A 98 15.90 9.22 7.75
C THR A 98 16.56 7.92 8.19
N VAL A 99 17.89 7.81 8.05
CA VAL A 99 18.63 6.61 8.46
C VAL A 99 18.38 6.29 9.93
N ALA A 100 18.35 7.31 10.81
CA ALA A 100 18.09 7.14 12.24
C ALA A 100 16.69 6.57 12.53
N SER A 101 15.68 6.91 11.72
CA SER A 101 14.30 6.41 11.89
C SER A 101 14.08 5.01 11.33
N ARG A 102 14.98 4.47 10.50
CA ARG A 102 14.83 3.13 9.90
C ARG A 102 14.93 2.02 10.93
N GLN A 103 15.95 2.07 11.78
CA GLN A 103 16.19 1.02 12.77
C GLN A 103 15.02 0.88 13.77
N PRO A 104 14.46 1.95 14.34
CA PRO A 104 13.26 1.88 15.19
C PRO A 104 12.04 1.25 14.48
N LEU A 105 11.79 1.58 13.21
CA LEU A 105 10.68 0.99 12.45
C LEU A 105 10.86 -0.52 12.25
N ILE A 106 12.09 -0.96 11.92
CA ILE A 106 12.44 -2.37 11.77
C ILE A 106 12.26 -3.09 13.11
N THR A 107 12.77 -2.52 14.19
CA THR A 107 12.63 -3.06 15.55
C THR A 107 11.15 -3.20 15.92
N LYS A 108 10.34 -2.16 15.71
CA LYS A 108 8.89 -2.19 15.96
C LYS A 108 8.17 -3.28 15.17
N PHE A 109 8.52 -3.49 13.90
CA PHE A 109 7.96 -4.57 13.08
C PHE A 109 8.32 -5.95 13.60
N ASN A 110 9.54 -6.11 14.14
CA ASN A 110 10.05 -7.38 14.65
C ASN A 110 9.57 -7.69 16.08
N GLU A 111 9.31 -6.68 16.91
CA GLU A 111 8.91 -6.84 18.31
C GLU A 111 7.41 -7.05 18.51
N SER A 112 6.55 -6.42 17.68
CA SER A 112 5.09 -6.62 17.74
C SER A 112 4.67 -8.09 17.60
N TRP A 113 5.57 -8.94 17.09
CA TRP A 113 5.44 -10.38 17.00
C TRP A 113 5.50 -11.13 18.32
N ARG A 114 6.36 -10.71 19.26
CA ARG A 114 6.67 -11.52 20.44
C ARG A 114 5.42 -11.75 21.30
N PHE A 115 4.61 -10.71 21.46
CA PHE A 115 3.34 -10.77 22.19
C PHE A 115 2.28 -11.70 21.56
N GLY A 116 2.28 -11.88 20.24
CA GLY A 116 1.35 -12.80 19.55
C GLY A 116 1.76 -14.27 19.65
N SER A 117 3.07 -14.54 19.66
CA SER A 117 3.61 -15.91 19.72
C SER A 117 3.58 -16.55 21.11
N GLU A 118 3.60 -15.77 22.19
CA GLU A 118 3.52 -16.28 23.57
C GLU A 118 2.09 -16.67 23.97
N SER A 119 1.08 -16.06 23.35
CA SER A 119 -0.33 -16.40 23.59
C SER A 119 -0.74 -17.76 22.98
N HIS A 120 0.01 -18.27 22.00
CA HIS A 120 -0.24 -19.59 21.38
C HIS A 120 0.61 -20.73 21.96
N ARG A 121 1.48 -20.47 22.95
CA ARG A 121 2.28 -21.51 23.62
C ARG A 121 1.75 -21.88 25.01
N SER A 122 0.64 -21.27 25.43
CA SER A 122 0.05 -21.45 26.77
C SER A 122 -1.34 -22.13 26.74
N GLN A 123 -1.64 -22.92 25.71
CA GLN A 123 -2.76 -23.87 25.72
C GLN A 123 -2.27 -25.25 25.33
#